data_AF-A0A7V8Z5B2-F1
#
_entry.id   AF-A0A7V8Z5B2-F1
#
_cell.length_a   1.000
_cell.length_b   1.000
_cell.length_c   1.000
_cell.angle_alpha   90.00
_cell.angle_beta   90.00
_cell.angle_gamma   90.00
#
_symmetry.space_group_name_H-M   'P 1'
#
loop_
_entity.id
_entity.type
_entity.pdbx_description
1 polymer ?
#
loop_
_entity_poly.entity_id
_entity_poly.type
_entity_poly.pdbx_seq_one_letter_code
_entity_poly.pdbx_strand_id
1 'polypeptide(L)' 'MSCHQVGKVLQTYLDNELDDYAARKVAAHLDDCRRCGLEAETYEALMASLQRGPAGLADEPVTHLREFG' A
#
# COMPACT_ATOMS: atom_id res chain seq x y z
N MET A 1 -6.32 -9.75 14.92
CA MET A 1 -5.27 -10.11 13.93
C MET A 1 -3.91 -9.79 14.55
N SER A 2 -2.83 -10.49 14.21
CA SER A 2 -1.49 -10.18 14.75
C SER A 2 -0.74 -9.18 13.88
N CYS A 3 0.25 -8.46 14.44
CA CYS A 3 1.09 -7.52 13.67
C CYS A 3 1.77 -8.19 12.46
N HIS A 4 2.20 -9.45 12.60
CA HIS A 4 2.80 -10.21 11.50
C HIS A 4 1.82 -10.47 10.36
N GLN A 5 0.57 -10.77 10.69
CA GLN A 5 -0.48 -10.96 9.68
C GLN A 5 -0.80 -9.64 8.99
N VAL A 6 -0.83 -8.52 9.73
CA VAL A 6 -1.07 -7.17 9.18
C VAL A 6 0.03 -6.79 8.21
N GLY A 7 1.31 -6.94 8.59
CA GLY A 7 2.43 -6.59 7.72
C GLY A 7 2.45 -7.36 6.39
N LYS A 8 1.91 -8.58 6.36
CA LYS A 8 1.77 -9.37 5.12
C LYS A 8 0.69 -8.87 4.16
N VAL A 9 -0.35 -8.23 4.68
CA VAL A 9 -1.52 -7.82 3.89
C VAL A 9 -1.68 -6.30 3.82
N LEU A 10 -0.76 -5.55 4.43
CA LEU A 10 -0.87 -4.10 4.56
C LEU A 10 -0.86 -3.38 3.21
N GLN A 11 -0.02 -3.80 2.27
CA GLN A 11 0.00 -3.20 0.92
C GLN A 11 -1.31 -3.49 0.18
N THR A 12 -1.75 -4.76 0.14
CA THR A 12 -3.04 -5.15 -0.44
C THR A 12 -4.23 -4.41 0.20
N TYR A 13 -4.16 -4.12 1.50
CA TYR A 13 -5.14 -3.29 2.20
C TYR A 13 -5.12 -1.85 1.69
N LEU A 14 -3.94 -1.23 1.59
CA LEU A 14 -3.76 0.15 1.12
C LEU A 14 -4.13 0.32 -0.36
N ASP A 15 -3.94 -0.73 -1.16
CA ASP A 15 -4.33 -0.80 -2.57
C ASP A 15 -5.83 -1.09 -2.76
N ASN A 16 -6.58 -1.27 -1.65
CA ASN A 16 -8.01 -1.57 -1.63
C ASN A 16 -8.38 -2.89 -2.35
N GLU A 17 -7.48 -3.87 -2.30
CA GLU A 17 -7.61 -5.19 -2.93
C GLU A 17 -7.96 -6.31 -1.93
N LEU A 18 -8.12 -5.99 -0.65
CA LEU A 18 -8.62 -6.93 0.35
C LEU A 18 -10.14 -7.03 0.33
N ASP A 19 -10.66 -8.22 0.65
CA ASP A 19 -12.09 -8.40 0.91
C ASP A 19 -12.54 -7.59 2.14
N ASP A 20 -13.82 -7.21 2.15
CA ASP A 20 -14.41 -6.36 3.21
C ASP A 20 -14.19 -6.89 4.62
N TYR A 21 -14.17 -8.22 4.80
CA TYR A 21 -13.99 -8.82 6.11
C TYR A 21 -12.54 -8.73 6.58
N ALA A 22 -11.58 -9.00 5.69
CA ALA A 22 -10.16 -8.82 5.96
C ALA A 22 -9.81 -7.34 6.17
N ALA A 23 -10.34 -6.44 5.35
CA ALA A 23 -10.13 -5.00 5.45
C ALA A 23 -10.58 -4.46 6.81
N ARG A 24 -11.76 -4.87 7.30
CA ARG A 24 -12.25 -4.49 8.64
C ARG A 24 -11.35 -4.98 9.78
N LYS A 25 -10.78 -6.19 9.65
CA LYS A 25 -9.85 -6.72 10.66
C LYS A 25 -8.51 -6.00 10.67
N VAL A 26 -8.03 -5.59 9.50
CA VAL A 26 -6.82 -4.76 9.37
C VAL A 26 -7.08 -3.40 10.00
N ALA A 27 -8.14 -2.70 9.60
CA ALA A 27 -8.51 -1.39 10.13
C ALA A 27 -8.61 -1.40 11.66
N ALA A 28 -9.34 -2.37 12.24
CA ALA A 28 -9.44 -2.49 13.69
C ALA A 28 -8.10 -2.72 14.39
N HIS A 29 -7.13 -3.37 13.74
CA HIS A 29 -5.79 -3.55 14.29
C HIS A 29 -4.93 -2.30 14.15
N LEU A 30 -5.05 -1.55 13.05
CA LEU A 30 -4.31 -0.30 12.87
C LEU A 30 -4.73 0.74 13.92
N ASP A 31 -6.01 0.78 14.28
CA ASP A 31 -6.55 1.63 15.35
C ASP A 31 -6.02 1.25 16.75
N ASP A 32 -5.88 -0.06 17.02
CA ASP A 32 -5.49 -0.57 18.35
C ASP A 32 -3.96 -0.67 18.52
N CYS A 33 -3.21 -0.86 17.43
CA CYS A 33 -1.77 -1.06 17.44
C CYS A 33 -1.02 0.13 16.86
N ARG A 34 -0.54 1.01 17.73
CA ARG A 34 0.28 2.19 17.36
C ARG A 34 1.44 1.87 16.41
N ARG A 35 2.14 0.75 16.60
CA ARG A 35 3.26 0.35 15.73
C ARG A 35 2.79 0.10 14.30
N CYS A 36 1.70 -0.64 14.13
CA CYS A 36 1.17 -0.94 12.80
C CYS A 36 0.51 0.28 12.16
N GLY A 37 -0.13 1.15 12.95
CA GLY A 37 -0.61 2.45 12.47
C GLY A 37 0.50 3.32 11.88
N LEU A 38 1.62 3.48 12.59
CA LEU A 38 2.79 4.23 12.09
C LEU A 38 3.38 3.63 10.81
N GLU A 39 3.38 2.30 10.70
CA GLU A 39 3.83 1.60 9.49
C GLU A 39 2.90 1.89 8.30
N ALA A 40 1.58 1.85 8.51
CA ALA A 40 0.58 2.22 7.50
C ALA A 40 0.75 3.67 7.03
N GLU A 41 0.85 4.63 7.95
CA GLU A 41 1.09 6.05 7.64
C GLU A 41 2.38 6.25 6.81
N THR A 42 3.42 5.47 7.11
CA THR A 42 4.70 5.52 6.37
C THR A 42 4.50 5.05 4.93
N TYR A 43 3.77 3.96 4.72
CA TYR A 43 3.44 3.47 3.37
C TYR A 43 2.58 4.47 2.60
N GLU A 44 1.56 5.05 3.23
CA GLU A 44 0.71 6.08 2.60
C GLU A 44 1.53 7.31 2.19
N ALA A 45 2.43 7.78 3.05
CA ALA A 45 3.32 8.90 2.74
C ALA A 45 4.28 8.59 1.58
N LEU A 46 4.78 7.35 1.50
CA LEU A 46 5.58 6.88 0.37
C LEU A 46 4.77 6.85 -0.92
N MET A 47 3.58 6.23 -0.90
CA MET A 47 2.69 6.15 -2.07
C MET A 47 2.30 7.53 -2.57
N ALA A 48 1.95 8.44 -1.67
CA ALA A 48 1.62 9.81 -2.03
C ALA A 48 2.84 10.57 -2.58
N SER A 49 4.05 10.25 -2.13
CA SER A 49 5.29 10.83 -2.69
C SER A 49 5.61 10.27 -4.08
N LEU A 50 5.36 8.99 -4.32
CA LEU A 50 5.48 8.36 -5.63
C LEU A 50 4.47 8.96 -6.63
N GLN A 51 3.23 9.18 -6.21
CA GLN A 51 2.18 9.84 -7.01
C GLN A 51 2.51 11.30 -7.33
N ARG A 52 3.23 12.01 -6.44
CA ARG A 52 3.65 13.41 -6.62
C ARG A 52 4.96 13.58 -7.39
N GLY A 53 5.67 12.50 -7.71
CA GLY A 53 6.90 12.55 -8.49
C GLY A 53 6.69 13.17 -9.89
N PRO A 54 7.77 13.55 -10.61
CA PRO A 54 7.70 14.39 -11.82
C PRO A 54 6.90 13.83 -13.01
N ALA A 55 6.36 12.62 -12.91
CA ALA A 55 5.24 12.17 -13.70
C ALA A 55 4.63 10.99 -12.94
N GLY A 56 3.31 10.96 -12.74
CA GLY A 56 2.63 9.68 -12.55
C GLY A 56 3.01 8.82 -13.76
N LEU A 57 3.85 7.81 -13.53
CA LEU A 57 4.49 6.95 -14.53
C LEU A 57 4.45 7.55 -15.94
N ALA A 58 5.43 8.40 -16.29
CA ALA A 58 5.57 8.86 -17.66
C ALA A 58 5.43 7.68 -18.63
N ASP A 59 4.92 7.92 -19.84
CA ASP A 59 4.72 6.87 -20.86
C ASP A 59 6.02 6.10 -21.18
N GLU A 60 7.19 6.67 -20.86
CA GLU A 60 8.52 6.09 -21.08
C GLU A 60 8.74 4.70 -20.44
N PRO A 61 8.58 4.49 -19.11
CA PRO A 61 8.69 3.15 -18.53
C PRO A 61 7.72 2.12 -19.14
N VAL A 62 6.50 2.52 -19.50
CA VAL A 62 5.53 1.63 -20.17
C VAL A 62 5.99 1.31 -21.61
N THR A 63 6.54 2.29 -22.32
CA THR A 63 7.13 2.15 -23.65
C THR A 63 8.32 1.19 -23.63
N HIS A 64 9.23 1.36 -22.67
CA HIS A 64 10.41 0.50 -22.53
C HIS A 64 10.03 -0.96 -22.22
N LEU A 65 8.96 -1.20 -21.45
CA LEU A 65 8.45 -2.56 -21.18
C LEU A 65 7.82 -3.21 -22.43
N ARG A 66 7.26 -2.40 -23.34
CA ARG A 66 6.69 -2.87 -24.62
C ARG A 66 7.76 -3.20 -25.66
N GLU A 67 8.86 -2.45 -25.67
CA GLU A 67 9.99 -2.67 -26.60
C GLU A 67 10.92 -3.80 -26.16
N PHE A 68 10.95 -4.14 -24.87
CA PHE A 68 11.74 -5.26 -24.34
C PHE A 68 11.17 -6.64 -24.73
N GLY A 69 9.92 -6.70 -25.23
CA GLY A 69 9.21 -7.93 -25.61
C GLY A 69 9.60 -8.49 -26.98
#